data_AF-A0AAU6WLT7-F1
#
_entry.id   AF-A0AAU6WLT7-F1
#
_cell.length_a   1.000
_cell.length_b   1.000
_cell.length_c   1.000
_cell.angle_alpha   90.00
_cell.angle_beta   90.00
_cell.angle_gamma   90.00
#
_symmetry.space_group_name_H-M   'P 1'
#
loop_
_entity.id
_entity.type
_entity.pdbx_description
1 polymer ?
#
loop_
_entity_poly.entity_id
_entity_poly.type
_entity_poly.pdbx_seq_one_letter_code
_entity_poly.pdbx_strand_id
1 'polypeptide(L)'
;MYSILLSVRKFVLFFLLICFSFAHGQEKRDSLYYRIEKFSDKRKFTRFLHRFIFRREPDSASVKTSTEKQVQQTYDGKYIRHIRIETIDPFGYGSGDRKEKSKWYDWFTNHLHSNTRLSTVNNYLLFKEGEEYNAQKLYESERLLRGMPFINRVNISVSDSTSGKDSIDVVVKVLDSWSLKPRANYSGSKIGVGVTEENLLGLGHDVDFLYRNDSREKQDYFLGSYTAYNLWGSYINAQVLGERDFYKNERINVNARRDFFSPLTKWGGGFTFEYFMRHVLLPLQDNTVFPEVQIKVYSQDLWGGYQIPVSSNPETRISSNIALIGRFQNYQYKDNPSIDQYQYFTSYSSLLVSAGLVQRKFSIEKIFFSTICRRILHTAIR
;
A
#
# COMPACT_ATOMS: atom_id res chain seq x y z
N MET A 1 36.42 16.22 7.11
CA MET A 1 35.56 15.48 8.06
C MET A 1 34.69 16.41 8.92
N TYR A 2 35.24 17.46 9.55
CA TYR A 2 34.48 18.45 10.35
C TYR A 2 33.39 19.22 9.58
N SER A 3 33.62 19.56 8.30
CA SER A 3 32.65 20.26 7.44
C SER A 3 31.38 19.42 7.17
N ILE A 4 31.52 18.10 7.05
CA ILE A 4 30.43 17.16 6.79
C ILE A 4 29.60 16.99 8.07
N LEU A 5 30.26 16.84 9.22
CA LEU A 5 29.60 16.77 10.53
C LEU A 5 28.77 18.03 10.85
N LEU A 6 29.29 19.21 10.52
CA LEU A 6 28.60 20.49 10.71
C LEU A 6 27.37 20.61 9.80
N SER A 7 27.46 20.07 8.57
CA SER A 7 26.35 20.03 7.62
C SER A 7 25.24 19.08 8.08
N VAL A 8 25.60 17.90 8.60
CA VAL A 8 24.66 16.91 9.15
C VAL A 8 23.96 17.45 10.40
N ARG A 9 24.70 18.11 11.29
CA ARG A 9 24.13 18.72 12.51
C ARG A 9 23.14 19.85 12.21
N LYS A 10 23.42 20.68 11.18
CA LYS A 10 22.46 21.69 10.68
C LYS A 10 21.23 21.04 10.02
N PHE A 11 21.40 19.88 9.37
CA PHE A 11 20.32 19.13 8.75
C PHE A 11 19.36 18.50 9.77
N VAL A 12 19.90 17.95 10.86
CA VAL A 12 19.12 17.39 11.98
C VAL A 12 18.37 18.49 12.74
N LEU A 13 19.00 19.65 12.97
CA LEU A 13 18.34 20.82 13.56
C LEU A 13 17.19 21.35 12.67
N PHE A 14 17.36 21.32 11.35
CA PHE A 14 16.33 21.70 10.40
C PHE A 14 15.13 20.74 10.43
N PHE A 15 15.37 19.43 10.56
CA PHE A 15 14.32 18.42 10.72
C PHE A 15 13.56 18.57 12.06
N LEU A 16 14.26 18.91 13.15
CA LEU A 16 13.65 19.19 14.46
C LEU A 16 12.77 20.46 14.45
N LEU A 17 13.17 21.51 13.72
CA LEU A 17 12.39 22.75 13.53
C LEU A 17 11.12 22.54 12.70
N ILE A 18 11.18 21.60 11.74
CA ILE A 18 10.02 21.16 10.95
C ILE A 18 8.97 20.51 11.86
N CYS A 19 9.37 19.63 12.79
CA CYS A 19 8.45 18.99 13.74
C CYS A 19 7.74 19.98 14.68
N PHE A 20 8.44 21.02 15.16
CA PHE A 20 7.85 22.03 16.06
C PHE A 20 6.84 22.96 15.38
N SER A 21 6.94 23.16 14.06
CA SER A 21 6.09 24.12 13.33
C SER A 21 4.73 23.54 12.89
N PHE A 22 4.54 22.21 12.98
CA PHE A 22 3.27 21.57 12.60
C PHE A 22 2.11 21.85 13.57
N ALA A 23 2.40 22.41 14.76
CA ALA A 23 1.42 22.65 15.81
C ALA A 23 0.64 23.98 15.71
N HIS A 24 0.90 24.87 14.74
CA HIS A 24 0.25 26.19 14.66
C HIS A 24 -0.23 26.56 13.24
N GLY A 25 -1.51 26.96 13.13
CA GLY A 25 -2.13 27.88 12.14
C GLY A 25 -1.96 27.64 10.63
N GLN A 26 -3.08 27.65 9.88
CA GLN A 26 -3.14 27.34 8.44
C GLN A 26 -2.43 28.36 7.53
N GLU A 27 -2.53 29.67 7.79
CA GLU A 27 -1.87 30.74 6.99
C GLU A 27 -0.33 30.71 7.06
N LYS A 28 0.24 30.30 8.20
CA LYS A 28 1.71 30.22 8.34
C LYS A 28 2.30 29.07 7.52
N ARG A 29 1.50 28.05 7.17
CA ARG A 29 1.96 26.83 6.48
C ARG A 29 2.40 27.10 5.05
N ASP A 30 1.63 27.85 4.28
CA ASP A 30 1.94 28.13 2.86
C ASP A 30 3.21 28.98 2.72
N SER A 31 3.40 29.95 3.62
CA SER A 31 4.62 30.75 3.68
C SER A 31 5.87 29.92 4.04
N LEU A 32 5.69 28.84 4.82
CA LEU A 32 6.75 27.94 5.27
C LEU A 32 7.13 26.96 4.17
N TYR A 33 6.15 26.41 3.44
CA TYR A 33 6.38 25.60 2.23
C TYR A 33 7.21 26.36 1.20
N TYR A 34 6.83 27.60 0.88
CA TYR A 34 7.57 28.42 -0.07
C TYR A 34 9.01 28.72 0.38
N ARG A 35 9.24 28.93 1.68
CA ARG A 35 10.59 29.10 2.23
C ARG A 35 11.43 27.81 2.14
N ILE A 36 10.82 26.66 2.41
CA ILE A 36 11.49 25.35 2.29
C ILE A 36 11.84 25.08 0.82
N GLU A 37 10.93 25.37 -0.12
CA GLU A 37 11.17 25.24 -1.55
C GLU A 37 12.34 26.12 -2.00
N LYS A 38 12.28 27.43 -1.67
CA LYS A 38 13.34 28.40 -2.01
C LYS A 38 14.70 28.06 -1.39
N PHE A 39 14.71 27.48 -0.18
CA PHE A 39 15.94 27.01 0.46
C PHE A 39 16.47 25.74 -0.23
N SER A 40 15.58 24.80 -0.53
CA SER A 40 15.91 23.53 -1.14
C SER A 40 16.41 23.69 -2.57
N ASP A 41 15.92 24.68 -3.30
CA ASP A 41 16.35 25.00 -4.66
C ASP A 41 17.78 25.54 -4.77
N LYS A 42 18.43 25.89 -3.65
CA LYS A 42 19.81 26.40 -3.66
C LYS A 42 20.86 25.32 -3.96
N ARG A 43 20.62 24.05 -3.62
CA ARG A 43 21.58 22.95 -3.85
C ARG A 43 20.92 21.77 -4.55
N LYS A 44 21.69 21.08 -5.40
CA LYS A 44 21.19 19.94 -6.19
C LYS A 44 20.64 18.80 -5.31
N PHE A 45 21.33 18.48 -4.21
CA PHE A 45 20.90 17.43 -3.26
C PHE A 45 19.64 17.84 -2.46
N THR A 46 19.56 19.09 -1.99
CA THR A 46 18.39 19.56 -1.26
C THR A 46 17.17 19.70 -2.17
N ARG A 47 17.37 20.07 -3.44
CA ARG A 47 16.30 20.07 -4.46
C ARG A 47 15.77 18.67 -4.73
N PHE A 48 16.67 17.68 -4.80
CA PHE A 48 16.29 16.26 -4.92
C PHE A 48 15.50 15.79 -3.69
N LEU A 49 16.02 16.00 -2.48
CA LEU A 49 15.31 15.65 -1.24
C LEU A 49 13.98 16.40 -1.10
N HIS A 50 13.93 17.64 -1.54
CA HIS A 50 12.69 18.40 -1.56
C HIS A 50 11.67 17.77 -2.49
N ARG A 51 12.03 17.43 -3.73
CA ARG A 51 11.13 16.72 -4.66
C ARG A 51 10.71 15.33 -4.15
N PHE A 52 11.56 14.69 -3.36
CA PHE A 52 11.30 13.39 -2.76
C PHE A 52 10.30 13.47 -1.59
N ILE A 53 10.50 14.43 -0.68
CA ILE A 53 9.73 14.60 0.56
C ILE A 53 8.48 15.45 0.32
N PHE A 54 8.65 16.57 -0.36
CA PHE A 54 7.62 17.52 -0.72
C PHE A 54 7.17 17.23 -2.15
N ARG A 55 5.95 16.71 -2.26
CA ARG A 55 5.28 16.61 -3.54
C ARG A 55 5.19 18.04 -4.10
N ARG A 56 5.85 18.29 -5.23
CA ARG A 56 5.36 19.34 -6.12
C ARG A 56 3.89 19.01 -6.35
N GLU A 57 2.99 19.97 -6.19
CA GLU A 57 1.78 19.89 -6.99
C GLU A 57 2.29 19.70 -8.42
N PRO A 58 2.12 18.52 -9.04
CA PRO A 58 2.46 18.39 -10.44
C PRO A 58 1.68 19.51 -11.09
N ASP A 59 2.36 20.33 -11.88
CA ASP A 59 1.69 21.14 -12.89
C ASP A 59 0.60 20.26 -13.46
N SER A 60 -0.63 20.77 -13.46
CA SER A 60 -1.89 20.07 -13.79
C SER A 60 -1.92 19.43 -15.19
N ALA A 61 -0.77 19.29 -15.85
CA ALA A 61 -0.53 18.87 -17.22
C ALA A 61 -0.27 17.37 -17.41
N SER A 62 0.39 16.64 -16.48
CA SER A 62 0.83 15.26 -16.80
C SER A 62 -0.28 14.19 -16.69
N VAL A 63 -1.04 14.20 -15.59
CA VAL A 63 -2.25 13.38 -15.43
C VAL A 63 -3.30 14.22 -14.68
N LYS A 64 -4.32 14.66 -15.41
CA LYS A 64 -5.50 15.31 -14.82
C LYS A 64 -6.31 14.27 -14.06
N THR A 65 -6.52 14.47 -12.77
CA THR A 65 -7.51 13.72 -12.00
C THR A 65 -8.88 14.27 -12.38
N SER A 66 -9.66 13.52 -13.15
CA SER A 66 -11.04 13.91 -13.49
C SER A 66 -11.87 13.95 -12.20
N THR A 67 -12.03 15.14 -11.64
CA THR A 67 -12.85 15.40 -10.44
C THR A 67 -14.20 16.00 -10.83
N GLU A 68 -14.35 16.44 -12.07
CA GLU A 68 -15.64 16.90 -12.55
C GLU A 68 -16.59 15.71 -12.62
N LYS A 69 -17.85 15.95 -12.23
CA LYS A 69 -19.01 15.19 -12.70
C LYS A 69 -19.06 15.29 -14.22
N GLN A 70 -18.11 14.66 -14.90
CA GLN A 70 -18.27 14.30 -16.29
C GLN A 70 -19.46 13.36 -16.25
N VAL A 71 -20.61 13.87 -16.71
CA VAL A 71 -21.68 13.04 -17.25
C VAL A 71 -20.97 12.16 -18.26
N GLN A 72 -20.57 10.98 -17.82
CA GLN A 72 -19.73 10.12 -18.61
C GLN A 72 -20.61 9.74 -19.78
N GLN A 73 -20.26 10.22 -20.97
CA GLN A 73 -20.97 9.83 -22.18
C GLN A 73 -21.02 8.31 -22.16
N THR A 74 -22.24 7.77 -22.15
CA THR A 74 -22.44 6.34 -22.14
C THR A 74 -22.07 5.85 -23.53
N TYR A 75 -20.97 5.10 -23.63
CA TYR A 75 -20.56 4.41 -24.84
C TYR A 75 -21.19 3.01 -24.89
N ASP A 76 -22.39 2.88 -24.34
CA ASP A 76 -23.11 1.61 -24.20
C ASP A 76 -23.35 1.00 -25.59
N GLY A 77 -23.19 -0.32 -25.71
CA GLY A 77 -23.24 -1.03 -26.99
C GLY A 77 -21.98 -0.91 -27.87
N LYS A 78 -20.99 -0.09 -27.50
CA LYS A 78 -19.69 -0.06 -28.20
C LYS A 78 -18.71 -1.07 -27.64
N TYR A 79 -17.82 -1.59 -28.47
CA TYR A 79 -16.77 -2.52 -28.08
C TYR A 79 -15.42 -1.83 -27.87
N ILE A 80 -14.66 -2.26 -26.88
CA ILE A 80 -13.29 -1.80 -26.63
C ILE A 80 -12.38 -2.41 -27.69
N ARG A 81 -11.83 -1.60 -28.58
CA ARG A 81 -10.94 -2.07 -29.65
C ARG A 81 -9.50 -2.16 -29.18
N HIS A 82 -8.95 -1.07 -28.63
CA HIS A 82 -7.59 -1.06 -28.09
C HIS A 82 -7.52 -0.46 -26.69
N ILE A 83 -6.60 -0.98 -25.88
CA ILE A 83 -6.24 -0.44 -24.56
C ILE A 83 -4.79 0.06 -24.62
N ARG A 84 -4.61 1.39 -24.57
CA ARG A 84 -3.30 2.02 -24.55
C ARG A 84 -2.91 2.41 -23.13
N ILE A 85 -1.86 1.79 -22.60
CA ILE A 85 -1.33 2.08 -21.26
C ILE A 85 -0.09 2.97 -21.37
N GLU A 86 -0.09 4.08 -20.64
CA GLU A 86 1.01 5.04 -20.56
C GLU A 86 1.46 5.22 -19.11
N THR A 87 2.70 4.86 -18.81
CA THR A 87 3.31 5.03 -17.48
C THR A 87 4.30 6.19 -17.50
N ILE A 88 4.14 7.11 -16.56
CA ILE A 88 4.94 8.33 -16.39
C ILE A 88 5.74 8.21 -15.10
N ASP A 89 7.03 8.53 -15.16
CA ASP A 89 7.95 8.52 -14.01
C ASP A 89 7.46 9.47 -12.88
N PRO A 90 7.73 9.16 -11.59
CA PRO A 90 7.33 9.97 -10.45
C PRO A 90 7.76 11.44 -10.49
N PHE A 91 8.81 11.80 -11.23
CA PHE A 91 9.27 13.17 -11.40
C PHE A 91 8.74 13.85 -12.67
N GLY A 92 7.84 13.19 -13.41
CA GLY A 92 7.16 13.76 -14.57
C GLY A 92 7.99 13.78 -15.85
N TYR A 93 9.13 13.08 -15.88
CA TYR A 93 9.93 12.93 -17.09
C TYR A 93 9.24 11.90 -18.00
N GLY A 94 8.54 12.38 -19.03
CA GLY A 94 8.01 11.55 -20.09
C GLY A 94 9.12 11.00 -20.98
N SER A 95 8.85 9.86 -21.61
CA SER A 95 9.74 9.16 -22.55
C SER A 95 10.09 9.95 -23.83
N GLY A 96 9.53 11.14 -24.04
CA GLY A 96 9.70 11.95 -25.27
C GLY A 96 10.65 13.14 -25.19
N ASP A 97 10.91 13.72 -24.00
CA ASP A 97 11.65 14.99 -23.89
C ASP A 97 12.95 14.84 -23.10
N ARG A 98 13.99 14.31 -23.74
CA ARG A 98 15.36 14.33 -23.20
C ARG A 98 16.35 14.83 -24.25
N LYS A 99 16.54 16.15 -24.29
CA LYS A 99 17.71 16.83 -24.89
C LYS A 99 18.49 17.68 -23.88
N GLU A 100 18.49 17.33 -22.59
CA GLU A 100 19.40 17.95 -21.62
C GLU A 100 20.31 16.93 -20.93
N LYS A 101 21.57 17.34 -20.76
CA LYS A 101 22.70 16.54 -20.26
C LYS A 101 22.34 15.80 -18.96
N SER A 102 22.47 14.48 -18.99
CA SER A 102 22.26 13.57 -17.85
C SER A 102 23.11 14.00 -16.65
N LYS A 103 22.46 14.22 -15.49
CA LYS A 103 23.13 14.63 -14.24
C LYS A 103 23.28 13.42 -13.32
N TRP A 104 24.17 13.49 -12.33
CA TRP A 104 24.45 12.38 -11.41
C TRP A 104 23.21 11.84 -10.66
N TYR A 105 22.21 12.69 -10.44
CA TYR A 105 20.96 12.30 -9.80
C TYR A 105 20.01 11.57 -10.77
N ASP A 106 20.09 11.83 -12.09
CA ASP A 106 19.33 11.08 -13.08
C ASP A 106 19.82 9.62 -13.13
N TRP A 107 21.13 9.41 -12.95
CA TRP A 107 21.70 8.07 -12.80
C TRP A 107 21.17 7.38 -11.53
N PHE A 108 21.13 8.08 -10.40
CA PHE A 108 20.62 7.54 -9.13
C PHE A 108 19.12 7.20 -9.20
N THR A 109 18.30 8.07 -9.81
CA THR A 109 16.86 7.79 -10.01
C THR A 109 16.62 6.65 -10.98
N ASN A 110 17.33 6.61 -12.11
CA ASN A 110 17.18 5.55 -13.10
C ASN A 110 17.65 4.18 -12.59
N HIS A 111 18.56 4.14 -11.59
CA HIS A 111 19.10 2.88 -11.07
C HIS A 111 18.34 2.34 -9.85
N LEU A 112 17.66 3.22 -9.09
CA LEU A 112 16.94 2.83 -7.86
C LEU A 112 15.42 2.77 -8.02
N HIS A 113 14.83 3.46 -9.00
CA HIS A 113 13.42 3.32 -9.31
C HIS A 113 13.23 2.46 -10.54
N SER A 114 12.47 1.37 -10.39
CA SER A 114 11.97 0.61 -11.53
C SER A 114 10.61 1.16 -11.93
N ASN A 115 10.47 1.60 -13.18
CA ASN A 115 9.18 1.99 -13.73
C ASN A 115 8.20 0.81 -13.68
N THR A 116 6.93 1.09 -13.40
CA THR A 116 5.89 0.07 -13.40
C THR A 116 5.75 -0.54 -14.79
N ARG A 117 5.71 -1.88 -14.87
CA ARG A 117 5.52 -2.57 -16.15
C ARG A 117 4.08 -2.37 -16.64
N LEU A 118 3.92 -2.26 -17.96
CA LEU A 118 2.59 -2.19 -18.58
C LEU A 118 1.71 -3.39 -18.21
N SER A 119 2.32 -4.59 -18.13
CA SER A 119 1.63 -5.82 -17.69
C SER A 119 1.09 -5.72 -16.26
N THR A 120 1.82 -5.05 -15.37
CA THR A 120 1.41 -4.83 -13.98
C THR A 120 0.14 -3.99 -13.95
N VAL A 121 0.11 -2.87 -14.67
CA VAL A 121 -1.09 -2.01 -14.77
C VAL A 121 -2.25 -2.77 -15.42
N ASN A 122 -1.98 -3.49 -16.52
CA ASN A 122 -2.99 -4.25 -17.26
C ASN A 122 -3.68 -5.30 -16.36
N ASN A 123 -2.93 -5.96 -15.47
CA ASN A 123 -3.47 -6.97 -14.57
C ASN A 123 -4.51 -6.43 -13.58
N TYR A 124 -4.58 -5.12 -13.35
CA TYR A 124 -5.60 -4.50 -12.50
C TYR A 124 -6.85 -4.08 -13.27
N LEU A 125 -6.82 -4.08 -14.61
CA LEU A 125 -7.97 -3.72 -15.43
C LEU A 125 -9.02 -4.84 -15.42
N LEU A 126 -10.26 -4.46 -15.11
CA LEU A 126 -11.43 -5.35 -15.08
C LEU A 126 -12.07 -5.54 -16.46
N PHE A 127 -11.50 -4.87 -17.47
CA PHE A 127 -11.95 -4.89 -18.85
C PHE A 127 -10.82 -5.30 -19.79
N LYS A 128 -11.18 -5.76 -20.99
CA LYS A 128 -10.26 -6.30 -21.99
C LYS A 128 -10.59 -5.78 -23.39
N GLU A 129 -9.66 -5.88 -24.32
CA GLU A 129 -9.96 -5.66 -25.73
C GLU A 129 -10.98 -6.70 -26.23
N GLY A 130 -11.88 -6.25 -27.10
CA GLY A 130 -12.99 -7.04 -27.66
C GLY A 130 -14.26 -7.11 -26.82
N GLU A 131 -14.25 -6.64 -25.57
CA GLU A 131 -15.46 -6.65 -24.74
C GLU A 131 -16.32 -5.38 -24.90
N GLU A 132 -17.61 -5.48 -24.57
CA GLU A 132 -18.51 -4.33 -24.55
C GLU A 132 -18.12 -3.34 -23.44
N TYR A 133 -18.19 -2.06 -23.77
CA TYR A 133 -17.94 -0.97 -22.84
C TYR A 133 -18.78 -1.11 -21.57
N ASN A 134 -18.13 -0.98 -20.43
CA ASN A 134 -18.79 -0.98 -19.14
C ASN A 134 -18.16 0.08 -18.23
N ALA A 135 -18.88 1.17 -18.02
CA ALA A 135 -18.42 2.29 -17.20
C ALA A 135 -18.02 1.85 -15.77
N GLN A 136 -18.73 0.89 -15.18
CA GLN A 136 -18.44 0.38 -13.84
C GLN A 136 -17.10 -0.36 -13.80
N LYS A 137 -16.74 -1.13 -14.84
CA LYS A 137 -15.44 -1.80 -14.92
C LYS A 137 -14.30 -0.78 -15.02
N LEU A 138 -14.45 0.27 -15.84
CA LEU A 138 -13.43 1.32 -15.95
C LEU A 138 -13.24 2.05 -14.61
N TYR A 139 -14.34 2.45 -13.98
CA TYR A 139 -14.34 3.11 -12.67
C TYR A 139 -13.67 2.24 -11.59
N GLU A 140 -14.06 0.98 -11.50
CA GLU A 140 -13.50 0.05 -10.51
C GLU A 140 -12.03 -0.25 -10.79
N SER A 141 -11.61 -0.36 -12.06
CA SER A 141 -10.19 -0.52 -12.43
C SER A 141 -9.36 0.68 -11.99
N GLU A 142 -9.85 1.89 -12.22
CA GLU A 142 -9.19 3.11 -11.77
C GLU A 142 -9.09 3.16 -10.24
N ARG A 143 -10.18 2.78 -9.54
CA ARG A 143 -10.20 2.71 -8.06
C ARG A 143 -9.18 1.70 -7.54
N LEU A 144 -9.07 0.52 -8.16
CA LEU A 144 -8.10 -0.52 -7.79
C LEU A 144 -6.66 -0.02 -7.99
N LEU A 145 -6.35 0.55 -9.14
CA LEU A 145 -5.04 1.13 -9.43
C LEU A 145 -4.68 2.27 -8.45
N ARG A 146 -5.64 3.16 -8.15
CA ARG A 146 -5.43 4.26 -7.18
C ARG A 146 -5.17 3.76 -5.76
N GLY A 147 -5.63 2.56 -5.43
CA GLY A 147 -5.38 1.94 -4.13
C GLY A 147 -3.95 1.39 -3.97
N MET A 148 -3.18 1.29 -5.05
CA MET A 148 -1.85 0.68 -5.03
C MET A 148 -0.76 1.67 -4.60
N PRO A 149 0.22 1.24 -3.80
CA PRO A 149 1.25 2.13 -3.25
C PRO A 149 2.21 2.69 -4.31
N PHE A 150 2.43 1.93 -5.39
CA PHE A 150 3.28 2.33 -6.52
C PHE A 150 2.59 3.30 -7.50
N ILE A 151 1.30 3.60 -7.31
CA ILE A 151 0.53 4.54 -8.14
C ILE A 151 0.34 5.86 -7.41
N ASN A 152 0.74 6.97 -8.03
CA ASN A 152 0.49 8.31 -7.51
C ASN A 152 -0.82 8.89 -8.06
N ARG A 153 -1.00 8.80 -9.38
CA ARG A 153 -2.23 9.19 -10.07
C ARG A 153 -2.54 8.20 -11.18
N VAL A 154 -3.81 8.02 -11.44
CA VAL A 154 -4.31 7.25 -12.56
C VAL A 154 -5.48 8.01 -13.16
N ASN A 155 -5.62 7.93 -14.48
CA ASN A 155 -6.80 8.37 -15.21
C ASN A 155 -7.07 7.34 -16.31
N ILE A 156 -8.32 6.86 -16.39
CA ILE A 156 -8.80 5.98 -17.45
C ILE A 156 -9.86 6.75 -18.22
N SER A 157 -9.58 7.02 -19.50
CA SER A 157 -10.47 7.81 -20.36
C SER A 157 -10.64 7.16 -21.73
N VAL A 158 -11.80 7.38 -22.34
CA VAL A 158 -12.03 7.01 -23.74
C VAL A 158 -11.36 8.05 -24.65
N SER A 159 -10.70 7.60 -25.71
CA SER A 159 -10.12 8.47 -26.72
C SER A 159 -11.14 8.78 -27.81
N ASP A 160 -11.74 9.97 -27.77
CA ASP A 160 -12.72 10.39 -28.78
C ASP A 160 -12.10 10.51 -30.18
N SER A 161 -10.81 10.85 -30.27
CA SER A 161 -10.09 11.04 -31.54
C SER A 161 -9.85 9.76 -32.35
N THR A 162 -9.98 8.59 -31.72
CA THR A 162 -9.74 7.28 -32.35
C THR A 162 -10.97 6.37 -32.31
N SER A 163 -12.04 6.81 -31.63
CA SER A 163 -13.27 6.06 -31.50
C SER A 163 -14.09 6.06 -32.80
N GLY A 164 -14.59 4.88 -33.17
CA GLY A 164 -15.49 4.70 -34.31
C GLY A 164 -16.96 4.75 -33.92
N LYS A 165 -17.82 4.39 -34.89
CA LYS A 165 -19.27 4.31 -34.68
C LYS A 165 -19.62 3.23 -33.64
N ASP A 166 -19.01 2.06 -33.77
CA ASP A 166 -19.33 0.86 -32.96
C ASP A 166 -18.21 0.44 -32.00
N SER A 167 -17.07 1.15 -32.01
CA SER A 167 -15.90 0.81 -31.20
C SER A 167 -15.24 2.03 -30.58
N ILE A 168 -14.54 1.81 -29.46
CA ILE A 168 -13.81 2.83 -28.71
C ILE A 168 -12.39 2.37 -28.41
N ASP A 169 -11.48 3.32 -28.25
CA ASP A 169 -10.15 3.05 -27.69
C ASP A 169 -10.07 3.66 -26.28
N VAL A 170 -9.49 2.90 -25.35
CA VAL A 170 -9.33 3.31 -23.95
C VAL A 170 -7.87 3.65 -23.68
N VAL A 171 -7.63 4.78 -23.03
CA VAL A 171 -6.30 5.24 -22.64
C VAL A 171 -6.20 5.22 -21.12
N VAL A 172 -5.21 4.48 -20.61
CA VAL A 172 -4.89 4.36 -19.18
C VAL A 172 -3.59 5.12 -18.94
N LYS A 173 -3.68 6.30 -18.32
CA LYS A 173 -2.51 7.11 -17.95
C LYS A 173 -2.21 6.96 -16.48
N VAL A 174 -0.97 6.61 -16.19
CA VAL A 174 -0.49 6.32 -14.85
C VAL A 174 0.72 7.18 -14.54
N LEU A 175 0.68 7.86 -13.40
CA LEU A 175 1.85 8.51 -12.80
C LEU A 175 2.34 7.62 -11.66
N ASP A 176 3.57 7.13 -11.80
CA ASP A 176 4.20 6.27 -10.80
C ASP A 176 4.52 7.04 -9.51
N SER A 177 4.58 6.30 -8.41
CA SER A 177 5.12 6.75 -7.12
C SER A 177 6.54 6.25 -6.95
N TRP A 178 7.38 7.05 -6.30
CA TRP A 178 8.67 6.55 -5.81
C TRP A 178 8.47 5.42 -4.80
N SER A 179 9.14 4.28 -5.02
CA SER A 179 8.87 3.02 -4.34
C SER A 179 9.88 2.64 -3.24
N LEU A 180 11.16 3.01 -3.37
CA LEU A 180 12.21 2.69 -2.39
C LEU A 180 12.17 3.64 -1.17
N LYS A 181 11.99 3.10 0.02
CA LYS A 181 11.81 3.86 1.27
C LYS A 181 12.79 3.39 2.34
N PRO A 182 13.95 4.05 2.50
CA PRO A 182 14.82 3.81 3.64
C PRO A 182 14.17 4.34 4.93
N ARG A 183 14.35 3.59 6.03
CA ARG A 183 13.89 3.93 7.37
C ARG A 183 15.09 3.91 8.32
N ALA A 184 15.22 4.94 9.14
CA ALA A 184 16.20 4.98 10.21
C ALA A 184 15.57 5.66 11.43
N ASN A 185 15.73 5.09 12.61
CA ASN A 185 15.30 5.70 13.87
C ASN A 185 16.38 5.52 14.95
N TYR A 186 16.38 6.46 15.90
CA TYR A 186 17.30 6.47 17.02
C TYR A 186 16.59 7.08 18.23
N SER A 187 16.64 6.39 19.36
CA SER A 187 16.06 6.83 20.63
C SER A 187 16.85 6.26 21.80
N GLY A 188 17.72 7.08 22.40
CA GLY A 188 18.56 6.66 23.53
C GLY A 188 19.43 5.46 23.18
N SER A 189 19.17 4.30 23.80
CA SER A 189 19.86 3.03 23.54
C SER A 189 19.35 2.26 22.33
N LYS A 190 18.21 2.68 21.74
CA LYS A 190 17.53 2.01 20.64
C LYS A 190 17.94 2.60 19.29
N ILE A 191 18.38 1.75 18.38
CA ILE A 191 18.64 2.11 16.98
C ILE A 191 17.84 1.20 16.06
N GLY A 192 17.30 1.73 14.98
CA GLY A 192 16.56 0.96 13.99
C GLY A 192 16.91 1.38 12.57
N VAL A 193 17.08 0.40 11.70
CA VAL A 193 17.31 0.58 10.27
C VAL A 193 16.40 -0.34 9.49
N GLY A 194 15.85 0.14 8.40
CA GLY A 194 14.97 -0.66 7.56
C GLY A 194 14.87 -0.11 6.15
N VAL A 195 14.30 -0.90 5.27
CA VAL A 195 14.05 -0.53 3.89
C VAL A 195 12.77 -1.19 3.42
N THR A 196 11.95 -0.43 2.71
CA THR A 196 10.74 -0.93 2.04
C THR A 196 10.88 -0.64 0.54
N GLU A 197 10.55 -1.59 -0.32
CA GLU A 197 10.48 -1.42 -1.78
C GLU A 197 9.10 -1.83 -2.27
N GLU A 198 8.25 -0.86 -2.64
CA GLU A 198 6.82 -1.06 -2.95
C GLU A 198 6.51 -1.36 -4.44
N ASN A 199 7.53 -1.38 -5.31
CA ASN A 199 7.38 -1.68 -6.74
C ASN A 199 8.54 -2.53 -7.25
N LEU A 200 8.83 -3.63 -6.56
CA LEU A 200 9.98 -4.48 -6.86
C LEU A 200 10.03 -4.85 -8.35
N LEU A 201 11.07 -4.40 -9.06
CA LEU A 201 11.30 -4.64 -10.49
C LEU A 201 10.14 -4.21 -11.43
N GLY A 202 9.30 -3.27 -10.98
CA GLY A 202 8.12 -2.81 -11.72
C GLY A 202 6.92 -3.75 -11.67
N LEU A 203 6.95 -4.79 -10.81
CA LEU A 203 5.88 -5.79 -10.67
C LEU A 203 4.76 -5.36 -9.71
N GLY A 204 4.95 -4.25 -8.99
CA GLY A 204 4.02 -3.80 -7.95
C GLY A 204 4.07 -4.63 -6.67
N HIS A 205 5.12 -5.43 -6.46
CA HIS A 205 5.31 -6.24 -5.25
C HIS A 205 6.04 -5.43 -4.16
N ASP A 206 5.75 -5.76 -2.91
CA ASP A 206 6.34 -5.12 -1.73
C ASP A 206 7.36 -6.02 -1.03
N VAL A 207 8.51 -5.46 -0.68
CA VAL A 207 9.53 -6.08 0.17
C VAL A 207 9.79 -5.16 1.34
N ASP A 208 9.63 -5.67 2.57
CA ASP A 208 9.94 -4.92 3.78
C ASP A 208 11.02 -5.62 4.61
N PHE A 209 12.02 -4.85 5.03
CA PHE A 209 13.03 -5.28 5.98
C PHE A 209 13.18 -4.24 7.10
N LEU A 210 13.28 -4.71 8.34
CA LEU A 210 13.49 -3.89 9.52
C LEU A 210 14.33 -4.62 10.53
N TYR A 211 15.40 -3.96 10.97
CA TYR A 211 16.23 -4.35 12.09
C TYR A 211 16.19 -3.26 13.14
N ARG A 212 16.00 -3.62 14.41
CA ARG A 212 16.16 -2.71 15.54
C ARG A 212 16.99 -3.39 16.62
N ASN A 213 17.82 -2.62 17.30
CA ASN A 213 18.65 -3.06 18.42
C ASN A 213 18.38 -2.15 19.61
N ASP A 214 18.18 -2.74 20.78
CA ASP A 214 18.24 -2.05 22.06
C ASP A 214 19.51 -2.47 22.80
N SER A 215 20.53 -1.61 22.74
CA SER A 215 21.83 -1.87 23.34
C SER A 215 21.80 -1.95 24.87
N ARG A 216 20.80 -1.33 25.53
CA ARG A 216 20.67 -1.35 26.99
C ARG A 216 20.15 -2.70 27.46
N GLU A 217 19.08 -3.19 26.84
CA GLU A 217 18.45 -4.47 27.18
C GLU A 217 19.13 -5.66 26.48
N LYS A 218 20.08 -5.41 25.57
CA LYS A 218 20.74 -6.42 24.72
C LYS A 218 19.75 -7.26 23.91
N GLN A 219 18.76 -6.57 23.33
CA GLN A 219 17.67 -7.19 22.57
C GLN A 219 17.69 -6.71 21.12
N ASP A 220 17.27 -7.59 20.22
CA ASP A 220 17.18 -7.31 18.79
C ASP A 220 15.76 -7.60 18.29
N TYR A 221 15.33 -6.85 17.29
CA TYR A 221 14.08 -7.01 16.57
C TYR A 221 14.39 -7.17 15.08
N PHE A 222 13.79 -8.17 14.46
CA PHE A 222 13.90 -8.44 13.04
C PHE A 222 12.50 -8.62 12.44
N LEU A 223 12.25 -7.98 11.31
CA LEU A 223 11.07 -8.19 10.49
C LEU A 223 11.49 -8.25 9.03
N GLY A 224 11.04 -9.28 8.35
CA GLY A 224 11.15 -9.43 6.90
C GLY A 224 9.79 -9.81 6.34
N SER A 225 9.36 -9.16 5.27
CA SER A 225 8.16 -9.57 4.55
C SER A 225 8.28 -9.37 3.05
N TYR A 226 7.58 -10.22 2.31
CA TYR A 226 7.40 -10.10 0.88
C TYR A 226 5.91 -10.27 0.57
N THR A 227 5.35 -9.30 -0.14
CA THR A 227 3.95 -9.33 -0.59
C THR A 227 3.90 -9.23 -2.10
N ALA A 228 3.44 -10.30 -2.75
CA ALA A 228 3.13 -10.31 -4.16
C ALA A 228 1.65 -9.93 -4.36
N TYR A 229 1.40 -8.75 -4.91
CA TYR A 229 0.05 -8.29 -5.20
C TYR A 229 -0.43 -8.79 -6.56
N ASN A 230 -1.71 -9.13 -6.63
CA ASN A 230 -2.40 -9.48 -7.87
C ASN A 230 -1.63 -10.50 -8.74
N LEU A 231 -1.26 -11.64 -8.14
CA LEU A 231 -0.49 -12.70 -8.80
C LEU A 231 -1.13 -13.09 -10.14
N TRP A 232 -0.41 -12.83 -11.23
CA TRP A 232 -0.83 -13.12 -12.61
C TRP A 232 -2.21 -12.54 -13.01
N GLY A 233 -2.66 -11.43 -12.42
CA GLY A 233 -3.97 -10.83 -12.74
C GLY A 233 -5.16 -11.57 -12.12
N SER A 234 -4.91 -12.47 -11.16
CA SER A 234 -5.96 -13.24 -10.47
C SER A 234 -6.64 -12.49 -9.32
N TYR A 235 -6.13 -11.30 -8.97
CA TYR A 235 -6.43 -10.54 -7.75
C TYR A 235 -6.14 -11.30 -6.45
N ILE A 236 -5.36 -12.38 -6.51
CA ILE A 236 -4.81 -13.06 -5.34
C ILE A 236 -3.56 -12.29 -4.89
N ASN A 237 -3.59 -11.82 -3.66
CA ASN A 237 -2.42 -11.27 -2.98
C ASN A 237 -1.82 -12.37 -2.11
N ALA A 238 -0.51 -12.61 -2.22
CA ALA A 238 0.21 -13.56 -1.40
C ALA A 238 1.29 -12.86 -0.58
N GLN A 239 1.48 -13.28 0.66
CA GLN A 239 2.49 -12.73 1.55
C GLN A 239 3.20 -13.82 2.32
N VAL A 240 4.50 -13.62 2.50
CA VAL A 240 5.32 -14.33 3.49
C VAL A 240 5.91 -13.28 4.42
N LEU A 241 5.78 -13.48 5.72
CA LEU A 241 6.31 -12.61 6.76
C LEU A 241 7.03 -13.45 7.81
N GLY A 242 8.21 -13.02 8.20
CA GLY A 242 8.97 -13.54 9.32
C GLY A 242 9.29 -12.40 10.28
N GLU A 243 9.05 -12.61 11.57
CA GLU A 243 9.28 -11.63 12.62
C GLU A 243 9.90 -12.32 13.83
N ARG A 244 10.91 -11.69 14.42
CA ARG A 244 11.41 -11.99 15.76
C ARG A 244 11.44 -10.68 16.55
N ASP A 245 10.69 -10.62 17.64
CA ASP A 245 10.63 -9.42 18.46
C ASP A 245 11.75 -9.35 19.53
N PHE A 246 11.78 -8.25 20.27
CA PHE A 246 12.76 -8.01 21.34
C PHE A 246 12.71 -9.06 22.47
N TYR A 247 11.55 -9.69 22.69
CA TYR A 247 11.33 -10.73 23.68
C TYR A 247 11.59 -12.14 23.11
N LYS A 248 12.23 -12.21 21.93
CA LYS A 248 12.51 -13.44 21.19
C LYS A 248 11.25 -14.20 20.80
N ASN A 249 10.09 -13.57 20.78
CA ASN A 249 8.91 -14.18 20.20
C ASN A 249 9.10 -14.27 18.70
N GLU A 250 8.68 -15.38 18.12
CA GLU A 250 8.83 -15.66 16.70
C GLU A 250 7.47 -15.76 16.04
N ARG A 251 7.39 -15.28 14.81
CA ARG A 251 6.18 -15.36 13.99
C ARG A 251 6.55 -15.58 12.55
N ILE A 252 5.95 -16.60 11.94
CA ILE A 252 6.00 -16.85 10.51
C ILE A 252 4.56 -16.85 10.02
N ASN A 253 4.24 -15.97 9.09
CA ASN A 253 2.92 -15.89 8.47
C ASN A 253 3.05 -16.09 6.96
N VAL A 254 2.26 -17.01 6.43
CA VAL A 254 2.11 -17.23 4.99
C VAL A 254 0.63 -17.11 4.68
N ASN A 255 0.26 -16.18 3.81
CA ASN A 255 -1.13 -16.02 3.40
C ASN A 255 -1.26 -15.83 1.90
N ALA A 256 -2.39 -16.26 1.37
CA ALA A 256 -2.82 -16.01 0.00
C ALA A 256 -4.31 -15.72 0.03
N ARG A 257 -4.72 -14.53 -0.44
CA ARG A 257 -6.12 -14.10 -0.37
C ARG A 257 -6.55 -13.32 -1.60
N ARG A 258 -7.80 -13.54 -2.00
CA ARG A 258 -8.55 -12.76 -2.96
C ARG A 258 -9.79 -12.23 -2.28
N ASP A 259 -9.76 -10.96 -1.93
CA ASP A 259 -10.89 -10.30 -1.30
C ASP A 259 -12.01 -10.01 -2.32
N PHE A 260 -13.21 -9.67 -1.83
CA PHE A 260 -14.26 -9.06 -2.66
C PHE A 260 -13.90 -7.62 -3.00
N PHE A 261 -12.87 -7.48 -3.84
CA PHE A 261 -12.22 -6.22 -4.15
C PHE A 261 -13.12 -5.25 -4.92
N SER A 262 -14.11 -5.74 -5.67
CA SER A 262 -15.10 -4.96 -6.40
C SER A 262 -16.51 -5.49 -6.16
N PRO A 263 -17.56 -4.65 -6.27
CA PRO A 263 -18.94 -5.15 -6.32
C PRO A 263 -19.20 -6.17 -7.44
N LEU A 264 -18.38 -6.13 -8.51
CA LEU A 264 -18.49 -7.04 -9.65
C LEU A 264 -17.95 -8.45 -9.36
N THR A 265 -17.23 -8.63 -8.24
CA THR A 265 -16.29 -9.74 -8.06
C THR A 265 -16.86 -11.15 -7.87
N LYS A 266 -18.15 -11.49 -7.80
CA LYS A 266 -18.69 -12.89 -7.59
C LYS A 266 -18.10 -13.81 -6.49
N TRP A 267 -16.80 -14.08 -6.38
CA TRP A 267 -16.21 -14.96 -5.37
C TRP A 267 -14.95 -14.35 -4.75
N GLY A 268 -14.70 -14.74 -3.50
CA GLY A 268 -13.51 -14.41 -2.75
C GLY A 268 -13.11 -15.58 -1.87
N GLY A 269 -11.87 -15.56 -1.41
CA GLY A 269 -11.37 -16.59 -0.51
C GLY A 269 -9.95 -16.32 -0.09
N GLY A 270 -9.51 -17.01 0.95
CA GLY A 270 -8.17 -16.89 1.43
C GLY A 270 -7.74 -18.04 2.31
N PHE A 271 -6.43 -18.19 2.36
CA PHE A 271 -5.72 -19.10 3.22
C PHE A 271 -4.70 -18.30 4.02
N THR A 272 -4.63 -18.56 5.32
CA THR A 272 -3.56 -18.07 6.19
C THR A 272 -3.04 -19.25 6.99
N PHE A 273 -1.72 -19.41 6.96
CA PHE A 273 -0.98 -20.25 7.87
C PHE A 273 -0.10 -19.35 8.72
N GLU A 274 -0.16 -19.54 10.03
CA GLU A 274 0.65 -18.80 10.97
C GLU A 274 1.27 -19.75 11.98
N TYR A 275 2.59 -19.70 12.06
CA TYR A 275 3.32 -20.21 13.20
C TYR A 275 3.67 -19.04 14.10
N PHE A 276 3.46 -19.17 15.40
CA PHE A 276 4.07 -18.27 16.35
C PHE A 276 4.54 -18.99 17.60
N MET A 277 5.65 -18.51 18.14
CA MET A 277 6.17 -18.85 19.44
C MET A 277 6.19 -17.59 20.29
N ARG A 278 5.59 -17.66 21.48
CA ARG A 278 5.51 -16.51 22.39
C ARG A 278 5.74 -16.93 23.83
N HIS A 279 6.35 -16.05 24.60
CA HIS A 279 6.34 -16.14 26.05
C HIS A 279 5.12 -15.42 26.59
N VAL A 280 4.36 -16.09 27.45
CA VAL A 280 3.11 -15.58 28.04
C VAL A 280 3.11 -15.84 29.53
N LEU A 281 2.55 -14.91 30.30
CA LEU A 281 2.33 -15.11 31.73
C LEU A 281 1.09 -15.99 31.93
N LEU A 282 1.24 -17.08 32.68
CA LEU A 282 0.16 -18.03 32.96
C LEU A 282 -0.50 -17.72 34.31
N PRO A 283 -1.76 -17.26 34.35
CA PRO A 283 -2.47 -17.10 35.61
C PRO A 283 -2.74 -18.46 36.26
N LEU A 284 -2.30 -18.62 37.50
CA LEU A 284 -2.56 -19.79 38.34
C LEU A 284 -3.41 -19.40 39.53
N GLN A 285 -4.26 -20.31 40.00
CA GLN A 285 -5.08 -20.10 41.19
C GLN A 285 -4.17 -19.79 42.39
N ASP A 286 -4.49 -18.73 43.13
CA ASP A 286 -3.85 -18.31 44.37
C ASP A 286 -2.39 -17.79 44.29
N ASN A 287 -1.85 -17.55 43.09
CA ASN A 287 -0.52 -16.96 42.93
C ASN A 287 -0.56 -15.45 42.66
N THR A 288 0.22 -14.68 43.41
CA THR A 288 0.49 -13.26 43.11
C THR A 288 1.56 -13.07 42.03
N VAL A 289 2.29 -14.13 41.69
CA VAL A 289 3.32 -14.16 40.65
C VAL A 289 2.94 -15.20 39.59
N PHE A 290 2.79 -14.75 38.35
CA PHE A 290 2.49 -15.63 37.22
C PHE A 290 3.77 -16.12 36.56
N PRO A 291 3.98 -17.45 36.47
CA PRO A 291 5.12 -17.97 35.74
C PRO A 291 5.01 -17.64 34.25
N GLU A 292 6.16 -17.34 33.65
CA GLU A 292 6.27 -17.17 32.21
C GLU A 292 6.43 -18.55 31.56
N VAL A 293 5.58 -18.86 30.60
CA VAL A 293 5.61 -20.10 29.83
C VAL A 293 5.75 -19.79 28.35
N GLN A 294 6.51 -20.63 27.65
CA GLN A 294 6.61 -20.57 26.20
C GLN A 294 5.47 -21.39 25.58
N ILE A 295 4.74 -20.78 24.64
CA ILE A 295 3.73 -21.45 23.83
C ILE A 295 4.15 -21.46 22.36
N LYS A 296 3.87 -22.57 21.68
CA LYS A 296 4.03 -22.72 20.23
C LYS A 296 2.69 -23.10 19.61
N VAL A 297 2.30 -22.32 18.61
CA VAL A 297 0.99 -22.45 17.97
C VAL A 297 1.15 -22.52 16.46
N TYR A 298 0.43 -23.46 15.87
CA TYR A 298 0.18 -23.51 14.43
C TYR A 298 -1.28 -23.17 14.20
N SER A 299 -1.53 -22.05 13.54
CA SER A 299 -2.85 -21.59 13.15
C SER A 299 -3.05 -21.76 11.65
N GLN A 300 -4.17 -22.35 11.29
CA GLN A 300 -4.63 -22.49 9.91
C GLN A 300 -6.00 -21.84 9.80
N ASP A 301 -6.17 -21.01 8.79
CA ASP A 301 -7.40 -20.29 8.54
C ASP A 301 -7.72 -20.32 7.06
N LEU A 302 -8.88 -20.87 6.75
CA LEU A 302 -9.41 -21.02 5.40
C LEU A 302 -10.76 -20.34 5.37
N TRP A 303 -10.95 -19.41 4.44
CA TRP A 303 -12.25 -18.83 4.19
C TRP A 303 -12.56 -18.76 2.71
N GLY A 304 -13.84 -18.81 2.38
CA GLY A 304 -14.33 -18.71 1.02
C GLY A 304 -15.73 -18.14 1.03
N GLY A 305 -16.09 -17.43 -0.04
CA GLY A 305 -17.42 -16.90 -0.15
C GLY A 305 -17.83 -16.61 -1.58
N TYR A 306 -19.14 -16.46 -1.74
CA TYR A 306 -19.77 -16.08 -2.99
C TYR A 306 -20.69 -14.88 -2.75
N GLN A 307 -20.68 -13.92 -3.67
CA GLN A 307 -21.56 -12.77 -3.67
C GLN A 307 -22.53 -12.85 -4.86
N ILE A 308 -23.81 -12.66 -4.55
CA ILE A 308 -24.91 -12.67 -5.50
C ILE A 308 -25.36 -11.21 -5.67
N PRO A 309 -25.26 -10.64 -6.88
CA PRO A 309 -25.75 -9.29 -7.11
C PRO A 309 -27.28 -9.28 -7.01
N VAL A 310 -27.82 -8.33 -6.25
CA VAL A 310 -29.27 -8.12 -6.07
C VAL A 310 -29.73 -6.92 -6.89
N SER A 311 -28.96 -5.83 -6.85
CA SER A 311 -29.26 -4.62 -7.60
C SER A 311 -27.97 -3.89 -7.95
N SER A 312 -27.91 -3.36 -9.17
CA SER A 312 -26.82 -2.53 -9.67
C SER A 312 -27.43 -1.36 -10.42
N ASN A 313 -27.19 -0.14 -9.96
CA ASN A 313 -27.56 1.07 -10.69
C ASN A 313 -26.27 1.78 -11.14
N PRO A 314 -25.94 1.72 -12.45
CA PRO A 314 -24.72 2.33 -13.00
C PRO A 314 -24.65 3.85 -12.81
N GLU A 315 -25.79 4.55 -12.89
CA GLU A 315 -25.84 6.02 -12.78
C GLU A 315 -25.52 6.51 -11.38
N THR A 316 -26.02 5.80 -10.36
CA THR A 316 -25.80 6.16 -8.95
C THR A 316 -24.56 5.50 -8.34
N ARG A 317 -23.88 4.62 -9.08
CA ARG A 317 -22.72 3.82 -8.63
C ARG A 317 -23.01 3.03 -7.35
N ILE A 318 -24.27 2.64 -7.16
CA ILE A 318 -24.73 1.85 -6.02
C ILE A 318 -24.84 0.40 -6.47
N SER A 319 -24.19 -0.48 -5.71
CA SER A 319 -24.25 -1.93 -5.89
C SER A 319 -24.67 -2.58 -4.58
N SER A 320 -25.69 -3.44 -4.65
CA SER A 320 -26.19 -4.23 -3.53
C SER A 320 -26.01 -5.71 -3.84
N ASN A 321 -25.27 -6.41 -2.98
CA ASN A 321 -24.97 -7.83 -3.13
C ASN A 321 -25.32 -8.58 -1.84
N ILE A 322 -25.77 -9.82 -1.95
CA ILE A 322 -25.80 -10.75 -0.80
C ILE A 322 -24.50 -11.54 -0.81
N ALA A 323 -23.77 -11.54 0.31
CA ALA A 323 -22.55 -12.31 0.49
C ALA A 323 -22.82 -13.51 1.39
N LEU A 324 -22.42 -14.70 0.94
CA LEU A 324 -22.39 -15.93 1.71
C LEU A 324 -20.93 -16.32 1.92
N ILE A 325 -20.50 -16.47 3.17
CA ILE A 325 -19.09 -16.73 3.52
C ILE A 325 -19.03 -17.89 4.51
N GLY A 326 -18.11 -18.82 4.28
CA GLY A 326 -17.71 -19.84 5.23
C GLY A 326 -16.24 -19.64 5.63
N ARG A 327 -15.92 -19.87 6.90
CA ARG A 327 -14.57 -19.82 7.44
C ARG A 327 -14.33 -20.98 8.38
N PHE A 328 -13.22 -21.67 8.19
CA PHE A 328 -12.72 -22.71 9.06
C PHE A 328 -11.40 -22.25 9.65
N GLN A 329 -11.27 -22.34 10.97
CA GLN A 329 -10.03 -22.04 11.68
C GLN A 329 -9.63 -23.21 12.55
N ASN A 330 -8.34 -23.50 12.61
CA ASN A 330 -7.77 -24.58 13.39
C ASN A 330 -6.52 -24.07 14.10
N TYR A 331 -6.55 -24.08 15.42
CA TYR A 331 -5.44 -23.70 16.30
C TYR A 331 -4.88 -24.95 16.95
N GLN A 332 -3.61 -25.24 16.69
CA GLN A 332 -2.89 -26.37 17.27
C GLN A 332 -1.79 -25.87 18.19
N TYR A 333 -2.01 -25.99 19.49
CA TYR A 333 -0.99 -25.76 20.51
C TYR A 333 -0.09 -27.00 20.60
N LYS A 334 1.22 -26.84 20.38
CA LYS A 334 2.20 -27.94 20.53
C LYS A 334 2.71 -28.08 21.94
N ASP A 335 2.85 -26.96 22.64
CA ASP A 335 3.26 -26.92 24.02
C ASP A 335 2.00 -26.72 24.87
N ASN A 336 1.63 -27.74 25.66
CA ASN A 336 0.62 -27.62 26.70
C ASN A 336 1.32 -27.88 28.04
N PRO A 337 1.77 -26.82 28.74
CA PRO A 337 2.52 -26.98 29.98
C PRO A 337 1.64 -27.69 31.01
N SER A 338 2.18 -28.71 31.70
CA SER A 338 1.43 -29.50 32.71
C SER A 338 0.88 -28.66 33.88
N ILE A 339 1.34 -27.42 33.99
CA ILE A 339 0.93 -26.43 34.99
C ILE A 339 -0.39 -25.72 34.57
N ASP A 340 -0.83 -25.83 33.31
CA ASP A 340 -2.08 -25.25 32.79
C ASP A 340 -3.32 -26.07 33.21
N GLN A 341 -3.78 -25.84 34.45
CA GLN A 341 -4.96 -26.50 35.01
C GLN A 341 -6.27 -26.08 34.34
N TYR A 342 -6.34 -24.86 33.81
CA TYR A 342 -7.54 -24.27 33.21
C TYR A 342 -7.64 -24.49 31.70
N GLN A 343 -6.68 -25.22 31.11
CA GLN A 343 -6.71 -25.58 29.70
C GLN A 343 -6.75 -24.37 28.76
N TYR A 344 -6.08 -23.27 29.14
CA TYR A 344 -5.98 -22.06 28.33
C TYR A 344 -5.34 -22.32 26.96
N PHE A 345 -4.39 -23.27 26.89
CA PHE A 345 -3.64 -23.60 25.67
C PHE A 345 -4.12 -24.90 25.03
N THR A 346 -5.44 -25.04 24.89
CA THR A 346 -6.04 -26.19 24.22
C THR A 346 -6.25 -25.96 22.73
N SER A 347 -5.91 -26.98 21.94
CA SER A 347 -6.14 -26.97 20.50
C SER A 347 -7.64 -27.00 20.21
N TYR A 348 -8.09 -26.15 19.29
CA TYR A 348 -9.49 -26.07 18.92
C TYR A 348 -9.64 -25.82 17.43
N SER A 349 -10.80 -26.22 16.91
CA SER A 349 -11.25 -25.89 15.57
C SER A 349 -12.59 -25.18 15.64
N SER A 350 -12.77 -24.16 14.80
CA SER A 350 -14.04 -23.44 14.68
C SER A 350 -14.48 -23.40 13.22
N LEU A 351 -15.80 -23.48 13.04
CA LEU A 351 -16.46 -23.28 11.76
C LEU A 351 -17.45 -22.14 11.92
N LEU A 352 -17.37 -21.15 11.03
CA LEU A 352 -18.27 -20.01 10.98
C LEU A 352 -18.88 -19.92 9.59
N VAL A 353 -20.20 -19.76 9.53
CA VAL A 353 -20.93 -19.46 8.30
C VAL A 353 -21.70 -18.18 8.51
N SER A 354 -21.62 -17.26 7.53
CA SER A 354 -22.32 -15.98 7.58
C SER A 354 -22.99 -15.65 6.25
N ALA A 355 -24.12 -14.98 6.35
CA ALA A 355 -24.85 -14.40 5.24
C ALA A 355 -25.10 -12.92 5.56
N GLY A 356 -24.86 -12.02 4.61
CA GLY A 356 -25.04 -10.59 4.82
C GLY A 356 -25.38 -9.83 3.56
N LEU A 357 -26.20 -8.78 3.70
CA LEU A 357 -26.44 -7.81 2.64
C LEU A 357 -25.34 -6.74 2.66
N VAL A 358 -24.65 -6.58 1.55
CA VAL A 358 -23.58 -5.61 1.36
C VAL A 358 -24.05 -4.55 0.38
N GLN A 359 -24.21 -3.31 0.85
CA GLN A 359 -24.48 -2.16 -0.01
C GLN A 359 -23.25 -1.26 -0.04
N ARG A 360 -22.70 -1.01 -1.23
CA ARG A 360 -21.54 -0.12 -1.41
C ARG A 360 -21.94 1.13 -2.19
N LYS A 361 -21.52 2.28 -1.67
CA LYS A 361 -21.62 3.59 -2.31
C LYS A 361 -20.23 4.20 -2.34
N PHE A 362 -19.74 4.61 -3.50
CA PHE A 362 -18.43 5.24 -3.63
C PHE A 362 -18.57 6.67 -4.16
N SER A 363 -18.08 7.64 -3.38
CA SER A 363 -17.85 9.01 -3.83
C SER A 363 -16.35 9.21 -4.09
N ILE A 364 -16.02 9.98 -5.13
CA ILE A 364 -14.65 10.48 -5.31
C ILE A 364 -14.59 11.79 -4.52
N GLU A 365 -13.82 11.80 -3.44
CA GLU A 365 -13.52 13.03 -2.71
C GLU A 365 -12.08 13.46 -2.99
N LYS A 366 -11.92 14.72 -3.40
CA LYS A 366 -10.60 15.34 -3.53
C LYS A 366 -10.14 15.77 -2.14
N ILE A 367 -9.47 14.88 -1.43
CA ILE A 367 -8.88 15.25 -0.14
C ILE A 367 -7.65 16.12 -0.43
N PHE A 368 -7.74 17.43 -0.16
CA PHE A 368 -6.62 18.39 -0.15
C PHE A 368 -5.62 18.13 1.00
N PHE A 369 -5.53 16.90 1.51
CA PHE A 369 -4.47 16.55 2.44
C PHE A 369 -3.21 16.29 1.64
N SER A 370 -2.25 17.22 1.74
CA SER A 370 -0.88 16.90 1.36
C SER A 370 -0.52 15.60 2.06
N THR A 371 -0.23 14.56 1.26
CA THR A 371 0.08 13.21 1.75
C THR A 371 1.32 13.19 2.65
N ILE A 372 1.98 14.33 2.81
CA ILE A 372 2.96 14.66 3.84
C ILE A 372 2.41 14.35 5.23
N CYS A 373 1.17 14.75 5.57
CA CYS A 373 0.63 14.51 6.91
C CYS A 373 0.27 13.03 7.15
N ARG A 374 -0.24 12.33 6.13
CA ARG A 374 -0.57 10.89 6.25
C ARG A 374 0.69 10.03 6.36
N ARG A 375 1.80 10.42 5.72
CA ARG A 375 3.10 9.72 5.80
C ARG A 375 3.89 10.07 7.06
N ILE A 376 3.85 11.31 7.55
CA ILE A 376 4.53 11.69 8.80
C ILE A 376 3.82 11.09 10.03
N LEU A 377 2.48 11.12 10.10
CA LEU A 377 1.76 10.49 11.22
C LEU A 377 1.97 8.97 11.28
N HIS A 378 2.01 8.28 10.14
CA HIS A 378 2.22 6.83 10.12
C HIS A 378 3.64 6.41 10.53
N THR A 379 4.59 7.34 10.46
CA THR A 379 5.99 7.15 10.92
C THR A 379 6.15 7.56 12.39
N ALA A 380 5.26 8.39 12.92
CA ALA A 380 5.27 8.82 14.33
C ALA A 380 4.41 7.93 15.26
N ILE A 381 3.52 7.10 14.71
CA ILE A 381 2.56 6.27 15.47
C ILE A 381 2.89 4.76 15.37
N ARG A 382 4.09 4.35 14.95
CA ARG A 382 4.50 2.93 14.91
C ARG A 382 5.88 2.64 15.49
#